data_AF-A0A942C2P6-F1
#
_entry.id   AF-A0A942C2P6-F1
#
_cell.length_a   1.000
_cell.length_b   1.000
_cell.length_c   1.000
_cell.angle_alpha   90.00
_cell.angle_beta   90.00
_cell.angle_gamma   90.00
#
_symmetry.space_group_name_H-M   'P 1'
#
loop_
_entity.id
_entity.type
_entity.pdbx_description
1 polymer ?
#
loop_
_entity_poly.entity_id
_entity_poly.type
_entity_poly.pdbx_seq_one_letter_code
_entity_poly.pdbx_strand_id
1 'polypeptide(L)'
;MKPSLKWNVIATVVVGLLLIFLPACRAKRTESPGESTAARATTIQQKAAGATNVKTDIGFRTRRHLAEHYEKHGREFGSITQGEYLYQAQLLRDAPVGGDILEGIRLDGIITRFDRQSSAFVAFNEDYTIRTFFKPNDGERYFKRQLQRGQ
;
A
#
# COMPACT_ATOMS: atom_id res chain seq x y z
N MET A 1 -7.73 -37.70 -19.02
CA MET A 1 -6.87 -37.50 -20.21
C MET A 1 -7.60 -36.62 -21.21
N LYS A 2 -7.15 -35.36 -21.39
CA LYS A 2 -7.47 -34.51 -22.54
C LYS A 2 -6.20 -33.70 -22.86
N PRO A 3 -5.68 -33.76 -24.10
CA PRO A 3 -4.32 -33.34 -24.42
C PRO A 3 -4.16 -31.84 -24.70
N SER A 4 -2.91 -31.40 -24.53
CA SER A 4 -2.38 -30.06 -24.75
C SER A 4 -2.41 -29.66 -26.23
N LEU A 5 -2.79 -28.40 -26.50
CA LEU A 5 -2.79 -27.80 -27.82
C LEU A 5 -1.49 -26.99 -27.99
N LYS A 6 -0.53 -27.55 -28.72
CA LYS A 6 0.62 -26.81 -29.27
C LYS A 6 0.26 -26.41 -30.69
N TRP A 7 0.37 -25.13 -31.03
CA TRP A 7 0.39 -24.71 -32.44
C TRP A 7 1.70 -24.00 -32.73
N ASN A 8 2.46 -24.59 -33.65
CA ASN A 8 3.69 -24.09 -34.22
C ASN A 8 3.42 -23.83 -35.72
N VAL A 9 4.25 -22.97 -36.32
CA VAL A 9 4.55 -22.81 -37.76
C VAL A 9 3.77 -21.75 -38.56
N ILE A 10 4.46 -20.64 -38.86
CA ILE A 10 4.50 -19.99 -40.20
C ILE A 10 5.97 -19.56 -40.39
N ALA A 11 6.80 -20.35 -41.06
CA ALA A 11 7.03 -20.41 -42.51
C ALA A 11 7.74 -19.16 -43.10
N THR A 12 8.91 -19.47 -43.65
CA THR A 12 10.10 -18.73 -44.09
C THR A 12 10.02 -17.91 -45.39
N VAL A 13 10.75 -16.77 -45.42
CA VAL A 13 11.76 -16.29 -46.43
C VAL A 13 11.30 -15.83 -47.82
N VAL A 14 11.73 -14.62 -48.26
CA VAL A 14 12.55 -14.35 -49.48
C VAL A 14 13.36 -13.03 -49.33
N VAL A 15 14.58 -13.05 -49.87
CA VAL A 15 15.69 -12.07 -49.84
C VAL A 15 15.82 -11.32 -51.18
N GLY A 16 16.41 -10.11 -51.18
CA GLY A 16 17.22 -9.57 -52.31
C GLY A 16 17.26 -8.03 -52.40
N LEU A 17 18.31 -7.36 -51.87
CA LEU A 17 19.47 -6.73 -52.59
C LEU A 17 19.08 -5.46 -53.38
N LEU A 18 19.73 -4.28 -53.36
CA LEU A 18 21.14 -3.86 -53.36
C LEU A 18 21.09 -2.28 -53.38
N LEU A 19 21.89 -1.48 -52.66
CA LEU A 19 23.19 -0.91 -53.11
C LEU A 19 23.76 0.08 -52.05
N ILE A 20 24.91 -0.29 -51.48
CA ILE A 20 26.20 0.45 -51.41
C ILE A 20 26.15 1.98 -51.14
N PHE A 21 26.67 2.40 -49.97
CA PHE A 21 27.71 3.44 -49.83
C PHE A 21 28.36 3.36 -48.42
N LEU A 22 29.69 3.25 -48.38
CA LEU A 22 30.62 3.38 -47.23
C LEU A 22 31.80 4.23 -47.75
N PRO A 23 32.72 4.80 -46.93
CA PRO A 23 32.78 4.91 -45.47
C PRO A 23 33.11 6.34 -44.97
N ALA A 24 32.85 6.67 -43.70
CA ALA A 24 33.55 7.77 -43.02
C ALA A 24 33.67 7.56 -41.51
N CYS A 25 34.93 7.52 -41.06
CA CYS A 25 35.48 7.91 -39.76
C CYS A 25 34.90 7.36 -38.44
N ARG A 26 35.80 6.65 -37.75
CA ARG A 26 35.74 6.11 -36.39
C ARG A 26 36.10 7.19 -35.33
N ALA A 27 35.50 7.03 -34.14
CA ALA A 27 35.72 7.71 -32.85
C ALA A 27 35.04 9.11 -32.70
N LYS A 28 34.24 9.42 -31.68
CA LYS A 28 34.36 9.12 -30.23
C LYS A 28 33.01 8.92 -29.51
N ARG A 29 33.10 8.24 -28.37
CA ARG A 29 32.05 8.06 -27.34
C ARG A 29 31.71 9.40 -26.67
N THR A 30 30.42 9.73 -26.57
CA THR A 30 29.86 10.65 -25.57
C THR A 30 28.41 10.25 -25.25
N GLU A 31 28.01 10.47 -24.00
CA GLU A 31 26.88 9.89 -23.28
C GLU A 31 25.50 10.48 -23.62
N SER A 32 24.45 9.72 -23.25
CA SER A 32 23.04 10.12 -23.14
C SER A 32 22.85 11.22 -22.06
N PRO A 33 21.80 12.06 -22.10
CA PRO A 33 20.56 11.73 -21.36
C PRO A 33 19.28 12.20 -22.11
N GLY A 34 18.09 11.61 -21.99
CA GLY A 34 17.44 11.19 -20.75
C GLY A 34 16.29 12.16 -20.41
N GLU A 35 15.35 12.37 -21.33
CA GLU A 35 14.24 13.32 -21.20
C GLU A 35 12.89 12.56 -21.05
N SER A 36 12.73 11.78 -19.98
CA SER A 36 11.40 11.26 -19.57
C SER A 36 11.36 10.66 -18.15
N THR A 37 12.16 11.17 -17.22
CA THR A 37 12.13 10.72 -15.81
C THR A 37 11.72 11.83 -14.84
N ALA A 38 11.88 13.10 -15.21
CA ALA A 38 11.57 14.23 -14.32
C ALA A 38 10.06 14.35 -14.01
N ALA A 39 9.18 14.33 -15.02
CA ALA A 39 7.73 14.51 -14.80
C ALA A 39 7.07 13.37 -13.99
N ARG A 40 7.60 12.15 -14.10
CA ARG A 40 7.11 10.98 -13.34
C ARG A 40 7.67 10.96 -11.91
N ALA A 41 8.89 11.45 -11.71
CA ALA A 41 9.47 11.60 -10.38
C ALA A 41 8.75 12.67 -9.55
N THR A 42 8.36 13.81 -10.16
CA THR A 42 7.64 14.87 -9.43
C THR A 42 6.26 14.43 -8.96
N THR A 43 5.56 13.59 -9.74
CA THR A 43 4.23 13.06 -9.37
C THR A 43 4.30 12.05 -8.21
N ILE A 44 5.37 11.25 -8.14
CA ILE A 44 5.59 10.32 -7.01
C ILE A 44 6.09 11.05 -5.76
N GLN A 45 6.91 12.09 -5.92
CA GLN A 45 7.42 12.89 -4.80
C GLN A 45 6.33 13.77 -4.16
N GLN A 46 5.33 14.22 -4.92
CA GLN A 46 4.26 15.10 -4.40
C GLN A 46 3.14 14.35 -3.65
N LYS A 47 2.99 13.03 -3.81
CA LYS A 47 2.06 12.23 -2.97
C LYS A 47 2.63 11.93 -1.57
N ALA A 48 3.90 12.23 -1.32
CA ALA A 48 4.57 12.06 -0.03
C ALA A 48 4.55 13.32 0.87
N ALA A 49 3.91 14.41 0.42
CA ALA A 49 3.88 15.70 1.13
C ALA A 49 2.79 15.79 2.22
N GLY A 50 2.61 14.69 2.97
CA GLY A 50 1.76 14.62 4.15
C GLY A 50 2.37 13.65 5.16
N ALA A 51 3.70 13.69 5.33
CA ALA A 51 4.42 12.81 6.25
C ALA A 51 3.98 13.09 7.69
N THR A 52 2.88 12.49 8.10
CA THR A 52 2.47 12.36 9.49
C THR A 52 3.63 11.72 10.25
N ASN A 53 4.06 12.37 11.33
CA ASN A 53 5.02 11.80 12.25
C ASN A 53 4.36 10.59 12.93
N VAL A 54 4.60 9.39 12.39
CA VAL A 54 4.06 8.14 12.92
C VAL A 54 4.84 7.76 14.18
N LYS A 55 4.14 7.56 15.29
CA LYS A 55 4.72 7.11 16.57
C LYS A 55 4.98 5.61 16.52
N THR A 56 6.04 5.21 15.85
CA THR A 56 6.37 3.80 15.61
C THR A 56 6.80 3.05 16.88
N ASP A 57 7.18 3.77 17.93
CA ASP A 57 7.53 3.27 19.25
C ASP A 57 6.31 2.79 20.06
N ILE A 58 5.11 3.32 19.78
CA ILE A 58 3.87 2.94 20.46
C ILE A 58 3.07 1.99 19.55
N GLY A 59 2.71 0.81 20.05
CA GLY A 59 1.98 -0.21 19.28
C GLY A 59 0.86 -0.86 20.08
N PHE A 60 0.70 -2.18 19.90
CA PHE A 60 -0.18 -2.97 20.77
C PHE A 60 0.39 -3.04 22.20
N ARG A 61 -0.49 -3.22 23.19
CA ARG A 61 -0.13 -3.32 24.61
C ARG A 61 1.01 -4.30 24.88
N THR A 62 1.03 -5.44 24.19
CA THR A 62 2.12 -6.42 24.31
C THR A 62 2.42 -7.05 22.96
N ARG A 63 3.64 -7.60 22.81
CA ARG A 63 4.04 -8.40 21.65
C ARG A 63 3.11 -9.61 21.42
N ARG A 64 2.64 -10.26 22.49
CA ARG A 64 1.66 -11.35 22.40
C ARG A 64 0.34 -10.87 21.80
N HIS A 65 -0.18 -9.73 22.25
CA HIS A 65 -1.41 -9.16 21.70
C HIS A 65 -1.29 -8.82 20.21
N LEU A 66 -0.13 -8.28 19.78
CA LEU A 66 0.15 -8.07 18.36
C LEU A 66 0.16 -9.38 17.58
N ALA A 67 0.79 -10.44 18.11
CA ALA A 67 0.84 -11.75 17.46
C ALA A 67 -0.55 -12.36 17.27
N GLU A 68 -1.37 -12.35 18.33
CA GLU A 68 -2.74 -12.84 18.28
C GLU A 68 -3.62 -12.06 17.29
N HIS A 69 -3.46 -10.74 17.23
CA HIS A 69 -4.17 -9.92 16.24
C HIS A 69 -3.71 -10.20 14.82
N TYR A 70 -2.40 -10.30 14.60
CA TYR A 70 -1.84 -10.58 13.28
C TYR A 70 -2.25 -11.97 12.78
N GLU A 71 -2.29 -12.98 13.65
CA GLU A 71 -2.77 -14.32 13.27
C GLU A 71 -4.23 -14.29 12.79
N LYS A 72 -5.08 -13.51 13.46
CA LYS A 72 -6.51 -13.39 13.12
C LYS A 72 -6.77 -12.53 11.89
N HIS A 73 -6.09 -11.39 11.77
CA HIS A 73 -6.46 -10.33 10.84
C HIS A 73 -5.37 -9.99 9.81
N GLY A 74 -4.13 -10.45 9.98
CA GLY A 74 -3.01 -10.09 9.11
C GLY A 74 -3.27 -10.38 7.63
N ARG A 75 -3.96 -11.50 7.34
CA ARG A 75 -4.33 -11.92 5.98
C ARG A 75 -5.31 -10.98 5.28
N GLU A 76 -6.08 -10.18 6.02
CA GLU A 76 -7.02 -9.19 5.45
C GLU A 76 -6.28 -8.05 4.72
N PHE A 77 -4.98 -7.90 5.00
CA PHE A 77 -4.09 -6.91 4.42
C PHE A 77 -3.13 -7.50 3.38
N GLY A 78 -3.38 -8.75 2.97
CA GLY A 78 -2.56 -9.47 1.99
C GLY A 78 -1.44 -10.29 2.65
N SER A 79 -0.41 -10.62 1.85
CA SER A 79 0.77 -11.34 2.31
C SER A 79 1.79 -10.38 2.91
N ILE A 80 1.46 -9.81 4.06
CA ILE A 80 2.34 -8.89 4.80
C ILE A 80 2.92 -9.57 6.04
N THR A 81 4.05 -9.08 6.52
CA THR A 81 4.66 -9.48 7.78
C THR A 81 3.93 -8.87 8.99
N GLN A 82 4.18 -9.40 10.18
CA GLN A 82 3.67 -8.85 11.44
C GLN A 82 4.12 -7.39 11.68
N GLY A 83 5.35 -7.05 11.26
CA GLY A 83 5.89 -5.69 11.37
C GLY A 83 5.18 -4.70 10.45
N GLU A 84 4.94 -5.09 9.19
CA GLU A 84 4.16 -4.28 8.25
C GLU A 84 2.71 -4.10 8.70
N TYR A 85 2.12 -5.14 9.29
CA TYR A 85 0.79 -5.06 9.89
C TYR A 85 0.74 -4.04 11.04
N LEU A 86 1.71 -4.09 11.96
CA LEU A 86 1.83 -3.09 13.02
C LEU A 86 1.99 -1.68 12.44
N TYR A 87 2.85 -1.52 11.45
CA TYR A 87 3.12 -0.23 10.84
C TYR A 87 1.88 0.34 10.14
N GLN A 88 1.09 -0.48 9.43
CA GLN A 88 -0.19 -0.05 8.86
C GLN A 88 -1.20 0.39 9.93
N ALA A 89 -1.26 -0.32 11.06
CA ALA A 89 -2.10 0.07 12.18
C ALA A 89 -1.68 1.44 12.76
N GLN A 90 -0.37 1.68 12.91
CA GLN A 90 0.18 2.95 13.38
C GLN A 90 -0.05 4.09 12.37
N LEU A 91 0.10 3.82 11.07
CA LEU A 91 -0.20 4.77 10.01
C LEU A 91 -1.66 5.25 10.09
N LEU A 92 -2.63 4.33 10.19
CA LEU A 92 -4.03 4.71 10.32
C LEU A 92 -4.31 5.42 11.65
N ARG A 93 -3.69 4.97 12.74
CA ARG A 93 -3.81 5.60 14.06
C ARG A 93 -3.34 7.05 14.04
N ASP A 94 -2.30 7.39 13.26
CA ASP A 94 -1.66 8.71 13.27
C ASP A 94 -2.01 9.58 12.05
N ALA A 95 -2.80 9.04 11.10
CA ALA A 95 -3.23 9.74 9.90
C ALA A 95 -3.99 11.06 10.21
N PRO A 96 -3.93 12.08 9.34
CA PRO A 96 -4.77 13.25 9.53
C PRO A 96 -6.24 12.88 9.39
N VAL A 97 -7.09 13.37 10.28
CA VAL A 97 -8.55 13.17 10.20
C VAL A 97 -9.13 14.04 9.09
N GLY A 98 -10.08 13.49 8.33
CA GLY A 98 -10.71 14.16 7.21
C GLY A 98 -10.57 13.39 5.90
N GLY A 99 -11.35 13.79 4.89
CA GLY A 99 -11.44 13.08 3.61
C GLY A 99 -11.91 11.63 3.80
N ASP A 100 -11.02 10.68 3.54
CA ASP A 100 -11.28 9.25 3.67
C ASP A 100 -11.10 8.71 5.09
N ILE A 101 -10.46 9.47 5.97
CA ILE A 101 -10.23 9.08 7.37
C ILE A 101 -11.34 9.65 8.24
N LEU A 102 -12.16 8.75 8.78
CA LEU A 102 -13.14 9.04 9.80
C LEU A 102 -12.55 8.82 11.19
N GLU A 103 -12.99 9.64 12.16
CA GLU A 103 -12.66 9.48 13.57
C GLU A 103 -13.94 9.54 14.41
N GLY A 104 -13.94 8.81 15.52
CA GLY A 104 -14.88 9.07 16.60
C GLY A 104 -14.30 8.65 17.95
N ILE A 105 -14.64 9.44 18.97
CA ILE A 105 -14.17 9.30 20.35
C ILE A 105 -15.38 8.92 21.21
N ARG A 106 -15.23 7.85 22.00
CA ARG A 106 -16.26 7.35 22.91
C ARG A 106 -16.12 7.99 24.30
N LEU A 107 -17.16 7.91 25.13
CA LEU A 107 -17.15 8.46 26.51
C LEU A 107 -16.05 7.84 27.40
N ASP A 108 -15.64 6.62 27.10
CA ASP A 108 -14.55 5.91 27.81
C ASP A 108 -13.15 6.27 27.29
N GLY A 109 -13.02 7.32 26.48
CA GLY A 109 -11.74 7.80 25.94
C GLY A 109 -11.16 6.93 24.83
N ILE A 110 -11.88 5.91 24.35
CA ILE A 110 -11.42 5.10 23.23
C ILE A 110 -11.64 5.87 21.92
N ILE A 111 -10.54 6.07 21.21
CA ILE A 111 -10.51 6.71 19.89
C ILE A 111 -10.56 5.62 18.84
N THR A 112 -11.41 5.81 17.84
CA THR A 112 -11.55 4.89 16.70
C THR A 112 -11.36 5.65 15.40
N ARG A 113 -10.66 5.06 14.45
CA ARG A 113 -10.53 5.59 13.09
C ARG A 113 -10.90 4.54 12.06
N PHE A 114 -11.46 5.00 10.94
CA PHE A 114 -11.80 4.17 9.80
C PHE A 114 -11.33 4.84 8.51
N ASP A 115 -10.60 4.11 7.69
CA ASP A 115 -10.18 4.55 6.36
C ASP A 115 -11.10 3.97 5.29
N ARG A 116 -11.77 4.85 4.54
CA ARG A 116 -12.66 4.47 3.43
C ARG A 116 -11.93 3.81 2.27
N GLN A 117 -10.66 4.15 2.00
CA GLN A 117 -9.92 3.60 0.88
C GLN A 117 -9.54 2.15 1.13
N SER A 118 -8.89 1.88 2.27
CA SER A 118 -8.46 0.51 2.62
C SER A 118 -9.55 -0.33 3.29
N SER A 119 -10.67 0.31 3.70
CA SER A 119 -11.68 -0.27 4.59
C SER A 119 -11.10 -0.76 5.92
N ALA A 120 -9.98 -0.18 6.36
CA ALA A 120 -9.33 -0.55 7.61
C ALA A 120 -9.93 0.23 8.80
N PHE A 121 -10.01 -0.44 9.93
CA PHE A 121 -10.50 0.08 11.20
C PHE A 121 -9.41 -0.06 12.25
N VAL A 122 -9.22 0.97 13.09
CA VAL A 122 -8.33 0.93 14.25
C VAL A 122 -9.05 1.50 15.48
N ALA A 123 -8.80 0.92 16.65
CA ALA A 123 -9.17 1.52 17.94
C ALA A 123 -7.95 1.58 18.86
N PHE A 124 -7.81 2.68 19.59
CA PHE A 124 -6.66 2.96 20.45
C PHE A 124 -7.08 3.82 21.65
N ASN A 125 -6.25 3.84 22.69
CA ASN A 125 -6.46 4.76 23.82
C ASN A 125 -5.86 6.13 23.53
N GLU A 126 -6.13 7.09 24.40
CA GLU A 126 -5.49 8.42 24.41
C GLU A 126 -3.95 8.36 24.45
N ASP A 127 -3.36 7.31 25.04
CA ASP A 127 -1.92 7.06 25.07
C ASP A 127 -1.36 6.43 23.78
N TYR A 128 -2.15 6.38 22.71
CA TYR A 128 -1.82 5.78 21.41
C TYR A 128 -1.63 4.26 21.40
N THR A 129 -1.85 3.56 22.53
CA THR A 129 -1.81 2.09 22.57
C THR A 129 -2.92 1.50 21.72
N ILE A 130 -2.55 0.69 20.74
CA ILE A 130 -3.47 0.03 19.81
C ILE A 130 -4.21 -1.09 20.55
N ARG A 131 -5.54 -1.07 20.46
CA ARG A 131 -6.42 -2.12 20.97
C ARG A 131 -6.78 -3.14 19.91
N THR A 132 -7.04 -2.68 18.69
CA THR A 132 -7.42 -3.53 17.55
C THR A 132 -7.10 -2.83 16.23
N PHE A 133 -6.88 -3.63 15.20
CA PHE A 133 -6.74 -3.21 13.81
C PHE A 133 -7.24 -4.35 12.92
N PHE A 134 -8.11 -4.08 11.94
CA PHE A 134 -8.65 -5.09 11.00
C PHE A 134 -9.51 -4.42 9.91
N LYS A 135 -10.00 -5.20 8.93
CA LYS A 135 -10.98 -4.78 7.93
C LYS A 135 -12.37 -5.36 8.26
N PRO A 136 -13.31 -4.57 8.79
CA PRO A 136 -14.65 -5.06 9.04
C PRO A 136 -15.39 -5.41 7.73
N ASN A 137 -16.06 -6.56 7.69
CA ASN A 137 -16.90 -6.97 6.56
C ASN A 137 -17.98 -5.93 6.18
N ASP A 138 -18.47 -5.20 7.19
CA ASP A 138 -19.51 -4.18 7.04
C ASP A 138 -18.96 -2.78 6.73
N GLY A 139 -17.63 -2.62 6.61
CA GLY A 139 -16.96 -1.35 6.32
C GLY A 139 -17.39 -0.22 7.28
N GLU A 140 -17.72 0.94 6.72
CA GLU A 140 -18.10 2.14 7.48
C GLU A 140 -19.33 1.90 8.39
N ARG A 141 -20.24 0.97 8.04
CA ARG A 141 -21.37 0.63 8.91
C ARG A 141 -20.90 0.02 10.23
N TYR A 142 -19.81 -0.76 10.24
CA TYR A 142 -19.23 -1.26 11.48
C TYR A 142 -18.70 -0.12 12.34
N PHE A 143 -17.96 0.81 11.74
CA PHE A 143 -17.45 2.01 12.42
C PHE A 143 -18.57 2.78 13.12
N LYS A 144 -19.66 3.09 12.39
CA LYS A 144 -20.83 3.79 12.97
C LYS A 144 -21.45 3.06 14.16
N ARG A 145 -21.54 1.73 14.12
CA ARG A 145 -22.03 0.93 15.25
C ARG A 145 -21.08 0.96 16.45
N GLN A 146 -19.77 1.00 16.24
CA GLN A 146 -18.82 1.09 17.36
C GLN A 146 -18.94 2.43 18.10
N LEU A 147 -19.25 3.52 17.40
CA LEU A 147 -19.46 4.83 18.04
C LEU A 147 -20.69 4.90 18.94
N GLN A 148 -21.64 3.99 18.76
CA GLN A 148 -22.86 3.89 19.57
C GLN A 148 -22.66 3.03 20.83
N ARG A 149 -21.56 2.27 20.91
CA ARG A 149 -21.28 1.40 22.05
C ARG A 149 -20.73 2.24 23.20
N GLY A 150 -21.50 2.41 24.28
CA GLY A 150 -21.09 3.24 25.42
C GLY A 150 -21.42 4.72 25.28
N GLN A 151 -22.45 5.02 24.47
CA GLN A 151 -23.33 6.16 24.74
C GLN A 151 -24.31 5.80 25.85
#